data_AF-A0A7W7ZSJ4-F1
#
_entry.id   AF-A0A7W7ZSJ4-F1
#
_cell.length_a   1.000
_cell.length_b   1.000
_cell.length_c   1.000
_cell.angle_alpha   90.00
_cell.angle_beta   90.00
_cell.angle_gamma   90.00
#
_symmetry.space_group_name_H-M   'P 1'
#
loop_
_entity.id
_entity.type
_entity.pdbx_description
1 polymer ?
#
loop_
_entity_poly.entity_id
_entity_poly.type
_entity_poly.pdbx_seq_one_letter_code
_entity_poly.pdbx_strand_id
1 'polypeptide(L)'
;MYRPVPRNEISDAVVHLRELHRQFTPSNDRERYAFERRELITKNLLSNLRRTGDHPTLSLLLEIADIFSLTIEGAHRLFGYDLGGIREYELRLNGSRTHIVESYAFERDLLVDLPLELASSEAYTSDATLGELVRSWQRDIPMRALKGPAWRRPGTFYVHVGTEDSLGSSLPPGAMALVEPIEEAEARQPNPRSIYLLQFTNGYRCSRCVVTRGRLQLLNSERSYSGPQEFAYPKSVRVAGRIRMFSVSLPLPEYSQGSLARYEGSAALILPWEHRTRDSLLATGYRRFRRSRDEEQMVRKFLQTKLQSNFSDRTWRRYRSPSSSEPHVPALLQLTLAHFARYTDSLQAGGYIIRDTNRFSLDTLLAAKNYGDLLIPRQAARAPMPTEVWETRQREFVEWPPLLAVKFPQLSLWDDRVIRLAQGSPIRGLHPQIAPGSWMLLEKLPATPNTRSDESKKGWSRPIYVLRRGVEILCGHLERDGNRFALLSNNREGGVKVTFYPDELRNVSRVSGVAIPI
;
A
#
# COMPACT_ATOMS: atom_id res chain seq x y z
N MET A 1 2.24 -17.04 -3.90
CA MET A 1 2.13 -16.23 -5.13
C MET A 1 1.76 -17.10 -6.30
N TYR A 2 2.44 -18.23 -6.54
CA TYR A 2 1.94 -19.25 -7.47
C TYR A 2 1.30 -20.41 -6.72
N ARG A 3 0.11 -20.82 -7.12
CA ARG A 3 -0.59 -22.04 -6.70
C ARG A 3 -0.90 -22.83 -7.97
N PRO A 4 -0.28 -24.01 -8.18
CA PRO A 4 -0.51 -24.79 -9.39
C PRO A 4 -2.01 -25.08 -9.57
N VAL A 5 -2.54 -24.75 -10.74
CA VAL A 5 -3.92 -25.08 -11.13
C VAL A 5 -3.86 -26.26 -12.10
N PRO A 6 -4.56 -27.39 -11.82
CA PRO A 6 -4.67 -28.51 -12.73
C PRO A 6 -5.15 -28.06 -14.11
N ARG A 7 -4.57 -28.62 -15.17
CA ARG A 7 -4.93 -28.26 -16.56
C ARG A 7 -6.41 -28.46 -16.88
N ASN A 8 -7.03 -29.47 -16.27
CA ASN A 8 -8.46 -29.73 -16.44
C ASN A 8 -9.27 -28.57 -15.84
N GLU A 9 -8.90 -28.08 -14.66
CA GLU A 9 -9.57 -26.93 -14.04
C GLU A 9 -9.41 -25.65 -14.88
N ILE A 10 -8.22 -25.39 -15.43
CA ILE A 10 -8.02 -24.27 -16.38
C ILE A 10 -8.91 -24.45 -17.62
N SER A 11 -8.97 -25.68 -18.16
CA SER A 11 -9.76 -25.99 -19.36
C SER A 11 -11.25 -25.81 -19.10
N ASP A 12 -11.75 -26.31 -17.97
CA ASP A 12 -13.14 -26.23 -17.55
C ASP A 12 -13.55 -24.77 -17.32
N ALA A 13 -12.69 -23.99 -16.66
CA ALA A 13 -12.87 -22.55 -16.51
C ALA A 13 -12.95 -21.84 -17.87
N VAL A 14 -12.02 -22.10 -18.79
CA VAL A 14 -12.03 -21.50 -20.13
C VAL A 14 -13.27 -21.91 -20.93
N VAL A 15 -13.72 -23.16 -20.84
CA VAL A 15 -14.95 -23.63 -21.50
C VAL A 15 -16.16 -22.92 -20.91
N HIS A 16 -16.27 -22.81 -19.59
CA HIS A 16 -17.34 -22.07 -18.93
C HIS A 16 -17.39 -20.61 -19.38
N LEU A 17 -16.24 -19.92 -19.35
CA LEU A 17 -16.13 -18.53 -19.83
C LEU A 17 -16.56 -18.39 -21.29
N ARG A 18 -16.19 -19.34 -22.15
CA ARG A 18 -16.60 -19.37 -23.55
C ARG A 18 -18.11 -19.50 -23.68
N GLU A 19 -18.72 -20.46 -23.00
CA GLU A 19 -20.18 -20.68 -23.06
C GLU A 19 -20.97 -19.48 -22.51
N LEU A 20 -20.48 -18.83 -21.44
CA LEU A 20 -21.08 -17.61 -20.91
C LEU A 20 -21.10 -16.49 -21.96
N HIS A 21 -20.01 -16.32 -22.70
CA HIS A 21 -19.89 -15.29 -23.74
C HIS A 21 -20.62 -15.66 -25.05
N ARG A 22 -20.91 -16.94 -25.30
CA ARG A 22 -21.71 -17.40 -26.47
C ARG A 22 -23.20 -17.05 -26.37
N GLN A 23 -23.68 -16.76 -25.17
CA GLN A 23 -25.05 -16.29 -24.95
C GLN A 23 -25.31 -14.92 -25.58
N PHE A 24 -24.25 -14.15 -25.87
CA PHE A 24 -24.36 -12.86 -26.54
C PHE A 24 -24.40 -13.04 -28.06
N THR A 25 -25.50 -12.61 -28.68
CA THR A 25 -25.60 -12.55 -30.15
C THR A 25 -24.96 -11.24 -30.64
N PRO A 26 -23.91 -11.27 -31.47
CA PRO A 26 -23.26 -10.07 -31.95
C PRO A 26 -24.23 -9.23 -32.79
N SER A 27 -24.36 -7.95 -32.44
CA SER A 27 -25.29 -7.00 -33.06
C SER A 27 -24.66 -6.18 -34.19
N ASN A 28 -23.33 -6.18 -34.29
CA ASN A 28 -22.56 -5.43 -35.28
C ASN A 28 -21.27 -6.19 -35.68
N ASP A 29 -20.63 -5.76 -36.76
CA ASP A 29 -19.43 -6.41 -37.31
C ASP A 29 -18.25 -6.43 -36.32
N ARG A 30 -18.13 -5.39 -35.48
CA ARG A 30 -17.08 -5.32 -34.45
C ARG A 30 -17.28 -6.39 -33.39
N GLU A 31 -18.51 -6.61 -32.94
CA GLU A 31 -18.86 -7.67 -31.99
C GLU A 31 -18.71 -9.05 -32.61
N ARG A 32 -19.06 -9.21 -33.89
CA ARG A 32 -18.85 -10.46 -34.63
C ARG A 32 -17.37 -10.81 -34.73
N TYR A 33 -16.53 -9.84 -35.08
CA TYR A 33 -15.07 -10.02 -35.09
C TYR A 33 -14.52 -10.38 -33.71
N ALA A 34 -15.00 -9.72 -32.65
CA ALA A 34 -14.61 -10.04 -31.28
C ALA A 34 -15.02 -11.46 -30.87
N PHE A 35 -16.21 -11.91 -31.29
CA PHE A 35 -16.71 -13.27 -31.08
C PHE A 35 -15.84 -14.30 -31.81
N GLU A 36 -15.58 -14.12 -33.10
CA GLU A 36 -14.74 -15.02 -33.90
C GLU A 36 -13.31 -15.10 -33.35
N ARG A 37 -12.74 -13.96 -32.95
CA ARG A 37 -11.44 -13.88 -32.29
C ARG A 37 -11.42 -14.67 -30.98
N ARG A 38 -12.45 -14.53 -30.14
CA ARG A 38 -12.57 -15.29 -28.88
C ARG A 38 -12.62 -16.79 -29.13
N GLU A 39 -13.42 -17.24 -30.10
CA GLU A 39 -13.54 -18.66 -30.46
C GLU A 39 -12.20 -19.25 -30.92
N LEU A 40 -11.48 -18.52 -31.79
CA LEU A 40 -10.17 -18.94 -32.28
C LEU A 40 -9.13 -19.05 -31.15
N ILE A 41 -9.01 -18.02 -30.31
CA ILE A 41 -8.05 -18.01 -29.21
C ILE A 41 -8.38 -19.10 -28.20
N THR A 42 -9.66 -19.30 -27.89
CA THR A 42 -10.11 -20.35 -26.97
C THR A 42 -9.72 -21.74 -27.49
N LYS A 43 -9.98 -22.02 -28.77
CA LYS A 43 -9.58 -23.29 -29.40
C LYS A 43 -8.07 -23.50 -29.33
N ASN A 44 -7.30 -22.47 -29.66
CA ASN A 44 -5.84 -22.53 -29.62
C ASN A 44 -5.33 -22.75 -28.18
N LEU A 45 -5.85 -22.02 -27.21
CA LEU A 45 -5.51 -22.16 -25.79
C LEU A 45 -5.78 -23.58 -25.29
N LEU A 46 -6.98 -24.12 -25.51
CA LEU A 46 -7.33 -25.48 -25.09
C LEU A 46 -6.44 -26.55 -25.75
N SER A 47 -6.09 -26.35 -27.02
CA SER A 47 -5.17 -27.27 -27.71
C SER A 47 -3.74 -27.21 -27.16
N ASN A 48 -3.27 -26.01 -26.78
CA ASN A 48 -1.92 -25.78 -26.29
C ASN A 48 -1.76 -26.16 -24.81
N LEU A 49 -2.79 -25.97 -23.98
CA LEU A 49 -2.80 -26.41 -22.58
C LEU A 49 -2.57 -27.92 -22.45
N ARG A 50 -3.08 -28.71 -23.40
CA ARG A 50 -2.82 -30.16 -23.45
C ARG A 50 -1.37 -30.49 -23.78
N ARG A 51 -0.72 -29.65 -24.60
CA ARG A 51 0.61 -29.90 -25.18
C ARG A 51 1.78 -29.33 -24.38
N THR A 52 1.58 -28.23 -23.65
CA THR A 52 2.65 -27.49 -22.97
C THR A 52 2.47 -27.52 -21.46
N GLY A 53 3.57 -27.70 -20.73
CA GLY A 53 3.62 -27.55 -19.27
C GLY A 53 4.04 -26.15 -18.83
N ASP A 54 4.07 -25.21 -19.77
CA ASP A 54 4.76 -23.94 -19.60
C ASP A 54 3.85 -22.87 -19.02
N HIS A 55 4.45 -22.01 -18.22
CA HIS A 55 3.82 -20.81 -17.69
C HIS A 55 3.41 -19.85 -18.84
N PRO A 56 2.27 -19.17 -18.75
CA PRO A 56 1.80 -18.30 -19.83
C PRO A 56 2.76 -17.15 -20.10
N THR A 57 2.86 -16.76 -21.36
CA THR A 57 3.46 -15.47 -21.72
C THR A 57 2.56 -14.34 -21.25
N LEU A 58 3.14 -13.17 -20.95
CA LEU A 58 2.33 -12.00 -20.57
C LEU A 58 1.30 -11.65 -21.66
N SER A 59 1.70 -11.68 -22.93
CA SER A 59 0.81 -11.37 -24.06
C SER A 59 -0.42 -12.29 -24.09
N LEU A 60 -0.23 -13.60 -23.92
CA LEU A 60 -1.35 -14.55 -23.89
C LEU A 60 -2.29 -14.26 -22.71
N LEU A 61 -1.73 -13.99 -21.53
CA LEU A 61 -2.53 -13.68 -20.35
C LEU A 61 -3.36 -12.41 -20.56
N LEU A 62 -2.76 -11.34 -21.10
CA LEU A 62 -3.45 -10.08 -21.37
C LEU A 62 -4.51 -10.21 -22.46
N GLU A 63 -4.25 -11.05 -23.46
CA GLU A 63 -5.23 -11.39 -24.49
C GLU A 63 -6.43 -12.14 -23.91
N ILE A 64 -6.20 -13.13 -23.04
CA ILE A 64 -7.24 -13.84 -22.29
C ILE A 64 -8.05 -12.87 -21.41
N ALA A 65 -7.34 -11.95 -20.73
CA ALA A 65 -7.97 -10.93 -19.90
C ALA A 65 -8.95 -10.07 -20.72
N ASP A 66 -8.56 -9.73 -21.95
CA ASP A 66 -9.37 -8.91 -22.84
C ASP A 66 -10.58 -9.67 -23.41
N ILE A 67 -10.38 -10.84 -24.02
CA ILE A 67 -11.45 -11.56 -24.72
C ILE A 67 -12.56 -12.06 -23.77
N PHE A 68 -12.20 -12.42 -22.53
CA PHE A 68 -13.16 -12.89 -21.54
C PHE A 68 -13.63 -11.78 -20.58
N SER A 69 -13.16 -10.54 -20.76
CA SER A 69 -13.45 -9.43 -19.85
C SER A 69 -13.04 -9.72 -18.39
N LEU A 70 -11.94 -10.46 -18.22
CA LEU A 70 -11.34 -10.76 -16.93
C LEU A 70 -10.46 -9.59 -16.46
N THR A 71 -10.57 -9.24 -15.19
CA THR A 71 -9.61 -8.35 -14.53
C THR A 71 -8.19 -8.90 -14.71
N ILE A 72 -7.18 -8.02 -14.63
CA ILE A 72 -5.78 -8.48 -14.72
C ILE A 72 -5.49 -9.57 -13.69
N GLU A 73 -6.05 -9.44 -12.50
CA GLU A 73 -5.91 -10.42 -11.44
C GLU A 73 -6.65 -11.73 -11.72
N GLY A 74 -7.89 -11.67 -12.23
CA GLY A 74 -8.63 -12.87 -12.65
C GLY A 74 -7.89 -13.66 -13.74
N ALA A 75 -7.28 -12.98 -14.71
CA ALA A 75 -6.48 -13.62 -15.75
C ALA A 75 -5.20 -14.27 -15.18
N HIS A 76 -4.59 -13.69 -14.14
CA HIS A 76 -3.48 -14.29 -13.42
C HIS A 76 -3.91 -15.50 -12.59
N ARG A 77 -5.02 -15.38 -11.85
CA ARG A 77 -5.59 -16.46 -11.03
C ARG A 77 -5.97 -17.67 -11.87
N LEU A 78 -6.44 -17.48 -13.10
CA LEU A 78 -6.74 -18.57 -14.04
C LEU A 78 -5.52 -19.49 -14.27
N PHE A 79 -4.31 -18.93 -14.21
CA PHE A 79 -3.06 -19.67 -14.33
C PHE A 79 -2.35 -19.86 -12.98
N GLY A 80 -3.05 -19.69 -11.86
CA GLY A 80 -2.49 -19.93 -10.53
C GLY A 80 -1.68 -18.79 -9.92
N TYR A 81 -1.65 -17.61 -10.52
CA TYR A 81 -0.92 -16.45 -10.00
C TYR A 81 -1.82 -15.56 -9.16
N ASP A 82 -1.50 -15.44 -7.89
CA ASP A 82 -2.15 -14.54 -6.93
C ASP A 82 -1.38 -13.20 -6.87
N LEU A 83 -1.95 -12.17 -7.51
CA LEU A 83 -1.41 -10.81 -7.49
C LEU A 83 -1.72 -10.08 -6.17
N GLY A 84 -2.75 -10.48 -5.43
CA GLY A 84 -3.09 -9.87 -4.13
C GLY A 84 -1.96 -10.02 -3.12
N GLY A 85 -1.21 -11.11 -3.22
CA GLY A 85 -0.03 -11.36 -2.40
C GLY A 85 1.21 -10.50 -2.71
N ILE A 86 1.29 -9.77 -3.84
CA ILE A 86 2.53 -9.07 -4.27
C ILE A 86 3.15 -8.21 -3.17
N ARG A 87 2.32 -7.44 -2.47
CA ARG A 87 2.79 -6.53 -1.41
C ARG A 87 3.45 -7.26 -0.25
N GLU A 88 2.96 -8.44 0.13
CA GLU A 88 3.58 -9.23 1.21
C GLU A 88 4.99 -9.69 0.82
N TYR A 89 5.17 -10.10 -0.43
CA TYR A 89 6.47 -10.54 -0.95
C TYR A 89 7.42 -9.36 -1.12
N GLU A 90 6.90 -8.23 -1.60
CA GLU A 90 7.64 -6.97 -1.66
C GLU A 90 8.15 -6.57 -0.27
N LEU A 91 7.27 -6.43 0.72
CA LEU A 91 7.66 -6.06 2.09
C LEU A 91 8.68 -7.04 2.70
N ARG A 92 8.52 -8.34 2.46
CA ARG A 92 9.45 -9.36 2.96
C ARG A 92 10.84 -9.27 2.33
N LEU A 93 10.94 -8.95 1.04
CA LEU A 93 12.21 -8.94 0.30
C LEU A 93 12.90 -7.58 0.32
N ASN A 94 12.11 -6.51 0.46
CA ASN A 94 12.51 -5.14 0.16
C ASN A 94 12.28 -4.19 1.35
N GLY A 95 11.73 -4.68 2.47
CA GLY A 95 11.36 -3.85 3.63
C GLY A 95 12.52 -3.11 4.30
N SER A 96 13.77 -3.51 4.07
CA SER A 96 14.92 -2.78 4.60
C SER A 96 15.12 -1.41 3.99
N ARG A 97 14.67 -1.21 2.74
CA ARG A 97 14.91 0.01 1.96
C ARG A 97 13.62 0.77 1.69
N THR A 98 13.68 2.10 1.69
CA THR A 98 12.52 2.92 1.33
C THR A 98 12.24 2.79 -0.17
N HIS A 99 11.02 2.38 -0.53
CA HIS A 99 10.63 2.17 -1.93
C HIS A 99 9.14 2.42 -2.15
N ILE A 100 8.79 2.67 -3.42
CA ILE A 100 7.41 2.84 -3.87
C ILE A 100 6.76 1.45 -3.93
N VAL A 101 5.59 1.31 -3.32
CA VAL A 101 4.88 0.03 -3.20
C VAL A 101 3.67 -0.06 -4.11
N GLU A 102 3.25 -1.29 -4.39
CA GLU A 102 2.02 -1.52 -5.15
C GLU A 102 0.79 -0.95 -4.42
N SER A 103 0.06 -0.08 -5.12
CA SER A 103 -1.11 0.64 -4.60
C SER A 103 -2.40 0.28 -5.36
N TYR A 104 -2.25 -0.39 -6.50
CA TYR A 104 -3.37 -0.90 -7.25
C TYR A 104 -3.99 -2.10 -6.53
N ALA A 105 -5.23 -1.95 -6.08
CA ALA A 105 -6.00 -3.06 -5.52
C ALA A 105 -6.41 -4.02 -6.65
N PHE A 106 -5.68 -5.11 -6.80
CA PHE A 106 -5.91 -6.13 -7.83
C PHE A 106 -7.24 -6.87 -7.69
N GLU A 107 -7.73 -7.05 -6.47
CA GLU A 107 -9.03 -7.68 -6.16
C GLU A 107 -10.18 -6.69 -6.42
N ARG A 108 -10.49 -6.45 -7.70
CA ARG A 108 -11.44 -5.40 -8.11
C ARG A 108 -12.90 -5.67 -7.73
N ASP A 109 -13.24 -6.94 -7.47
CA ASP A 109 -14.57 -7.36 -7.04
C ASP A 109 -14.65 -7.62 -5.52
N LEU A 110 -13.57 -7.35 -4.77
CA LEU A 110 -13.63 -7.36 -3.31
C LEU A 110 -14.70 -6.37 -2.83
N LEU A 111 -15.64 -6.86 -2.04
CA LEU A 111 -16.72 -6.07 -1.46
C LEU A 111 -16.23 -5.36 -0.21
N VAL A 112 -16.47 -4.05 -0.14
CA VAL A 112 -15.99 -3.18 0.95
C VAL A 112 -17.08 -2.26 1.46
N ASP A 113 -16.98 -1.92 2.74
CA ASP A 113 -17.79 -0.89 3.40
C ASP A 113 -17.16 0.48 3.18
N LEU A 114 -17.99 1.45 2.82
CA LEU A 114 -17.58 2.86 2.71
C LEU A 114 -18.52 3.72 3.55
N PRO A 115 -18.05 4.85 4.08
CA PRO A 115 -18.93 5.81 4.76
C PRO A 115 -20.00 6.30 3.78
N LEU A 116 -21.23 6.49 4.28
CA LEU A 116 -22.34 7.10 3.55
C LEU A 116 -22.77 8.39 4.22
N GLU A 117 -23.01 8.36 5.53
CA GLU A 117 -23.32 9.54 6.33
C GLU A 117 -22.28 9.72 7.44
N LEU A 118 -21.64 10.88 7.44
CA LEU A 118 -20.68 11.33 8.42
C LEU A 118 -21.40 12.15 9.51
N ALA A 119 -20.79 12.19 10.68
CA ALA A 119 -21.16 13.14 11.71
C ALA A 119 -20.90 14.58 11.28
N SER A 120 -21.48 15.54 12.01
CA SER A 120 -21.21 16.95 11.80
C SER A 120 -19.79 17.31 12.21
N SER A 121 -19.30 18.48 11.77
CA SER A 121 -17.93 18.93 12.04
C SER A 121 -17.57 18.99 13.52
N GLU A 122 -18.55 19.24 14.41
CA GLU A 122 -18.36 19.30 15.86
C GLU A 122 -17.86 17.98 16.42
N ALA A 123 -18.31 16.85 15.89
CA ALA A 123 -17.89 15.52 16.35
C ALA A 123 -16.38 15.26 16.11
N TYR A 124 -15.73 16.01 15.21
CA TYR A 124 -14.30 15.89 14.93
C TYR A 124 -13.43 16.80 15.81
N THR A 125 -14.04 17.62 16.66
CA THR A 125 -13.37 18.52 17.60
C THR A 125 -12.99 17.82 18.91
N SER A 126 -13.64 16.70 19.23
CA SER A 126 -13.32 15.82 20.36
C SER A 126 -12.72 14.49 19.87
N ASP A 127 -12.16 13.72 20.79
CA ASP A 127 -11.84 12.32 20.52
C ASP A 127 -13.15 11.57 20.24
N ALA A 128 -13.16 10.74 19.21
CA ALA A 128 -14.37 10.05 18.78
C ALA A 128 -14.03 8.68 18.17
N THR A 129 -14.90 7.71 18.39
CA THR A 129 -14.87 6.40 17.74
C THR A 129 -15.31 6.52 16.28
N LEU A 130 -14.97 5.52 15.47
CA LEU A 130 -15.41 5.47 14.08
C LEU A 130 -16.94 5.40 13.96
N GLY A 131 -17.62 4.71 14.89
CA GLY A 131 -19.09 4.65 14.93
C GLY A 131 -19.76 5.98 15.29
N GLU A 132 -19.09 6.84 16.06
CA GLU A 132 -19.56 8.20 16.33
C GLU A 132 -19.34 9.13 15.13
N LEU A 133 -18.30 8.88 14.32
CA LEU A 133 -17.95 9.70 13.15
C LEU A 133 -18.67 9.27 11.87
N VAL A 134 -19.05 8.00 11.74
CA VAL A 134 -19.77 7.44 10.58
C VAL A 134 -21.13 6.92 11.05
N ARG A 135 -22.18 7.69 10.76
CA ARG A 135 -23.56 7.41 11.17
C ARG A 135 -24.20 6.29 10.37
N SER A 136 -23.84 6.17 9.09
CA SER A 136 -24.30 5.07 8.24
C SER A 136 -23.28 4.71 7.16
N TRP A 137 -23.36 3.45 6.73
CA TRP A 137 -22.42 2.83 5.81
C TRP A 137 -23.13 2.40 4.53
N GLN A 138 -22.45 2.56 3.40
CA GLN A 138 -22.80 1.86 2.16
C GLN A 138 -21.98 0.56 2.13
N ARG A 139 -22.67 -0.56 2.32
CA ARG A 139 -22.08 -1.90 2.43
C ARG A 139 -21.95 -2.58 1.08
N ASP A 140 -21.07 -3.56 1.02
CA ASP A 140 -20.90 -4.46 -0.12
C ASP A 140 -20.59 -3.74 -1.44
N ILE A 141 -19.87 -2.63 -1.36
CA ILE A 141 -19.46 -1.86 -2.53
C ILE A 141 -18.23 -2.53 -3.14
N PRO A 142 -18.25 -2.94 -4.42
CA PRO A 142 -17.08 -3.57 -5.01
C PRO A 142 -15.94 -2.55 -5.18
N MET A 143 -14.70 -2.94 -4.94
CA MET A 143 -13.50 -2.09 -5.05
C MET A 143 -13.35 -1.38 -6.40
N ARG A 144 -13.95 -1.93 -7.46
CA ARG A 144 -14.01 -1.28 -8.78
C ARG A 144 -14.90 -0.04 -8.82
N ALA A 145 -15.87 0.11 -7.94
CA ALA A 145 -16.75 1.27 -7.87
C ALA A 145 -16.07 2.52 -7.30
N LEU A 146 -14.92 2.37 -6.62
CA LEU A 146 -14.09 3.46 -6.11
C LEU A 146 -13.37 4.20 -7.25
N LYS A 147 -14.10 5.07 -7.96
CA LYS A 147 -13.61 5.86 -9.09
C LYS A 147 -13.93 7.34 -8.91
N GLY A 148 -13.20 8.18 -9.63
CA GLY A 148 -13.46 9.62 -9.68
C GLY A 148 -12.86 10.40 -8.51
N PRO A 149 -12.99 11.73 -8.54
CA PRO A 149 -12.31 12.64 -7.64
C PRO A 149 -12.78 12.51 -6.19
N ALA A 150 -14.00 12.00 -5.96
CA ALA A 150 -14.51 11.77 -4.61
C ALA A 150 -13.75 10.68 -3.85
N TRP A 151 -13.10 9.74 -4.56
CA TRP A 151 -12.46 8.57 -3.95
C TRP A 151 -10.97 8.49 -4.18
N ARG A 152 -10.45 9.07 -5.27
CA ARG A 152 -9.04 8.99 -5.66
C ARG A 152 -8.51 10.33 -6.09
N ARG A 153 -7.25 10.60 -5.78
CA ARG A 153 -6.54 11.77 -6.30
C ARG A 153 -5.52 11.31 -7.35
N PRO A 154 -5.52 11.90 -8.55
CA PRO A 154 -4.53 11.55 -9.56
C PRO A 154 -3.10 11.79 -9.07
N GLY A 155 -2.21 10.84 -9.35
CA GLY A 155 -0.77 10.99 -9.11
C GLY A 155 -0.32 10.70 -7.67
N THR A 156 -1.21 10.40 -6.73
CA THR A 156 -0.81 9.93 -5.39
C THR A 156 -0.30 8.50 -5.44
N PHE A 157 0.64 8.18 -4.56
CA PHE A 157 1.22 6.84 -4.46
C PHE A 157 1.72 6.56 -3.04
N TYR A 158 1.94 5.28 -2.76
CA TYR A 158 2.39 4.84 -1.44
C TYR A 158 3.87 4.44 -1.49
N VAL A 159 4.56 4.67 -0.38
CA VAL A 159 5.91 4.16 -0.13
C VAL A 159 5.93 3.36 1.16
N HIS A 160 6.77 2.34 1.19
CA HIS A 160 7.21 1.73 2.43
C HIS A 160 8.47 2.46 2.92
N VAL A 161 8.49 2.88 4.18
CA VAL A 161 9.65 3.51 4.82
C VAL A 161 10.59 2.40 5.28
N GLY A 162 11.79 2.36 4.71
CA GLY A 162 12.78 1.32 4.98
C GLY A 162 13.22 1.29 6.43
N THR A 163 13.55 0.10 6.93
CA THR A 163 14.06 -0.08 8.30
C THR A 163 15.50 0.43 8.48
N GLU A 164 16.26 0.54 7.39
CA GLU A 164 17.70 0.88 7.42
C GLU A 164 18.03 2.27 6.86
N ASP A 165 17.13 2.90 6.10
CA ASP A 165 17.38 4.18 5.40
C ASP A 165 16.42 5.33 5.77
N SER A 166 15.64 5.19 6.84
CA SER A 166 14.85 6.29 7.42
C SER A 166 15.78 7.30 8.11
N LEU A 167 15.73 8.57 7.68
CA LEU A 167 16.65 9.62 8.15
C LEU A 167 15.98 10.79 8.84
N GLY A 168 16.10 10.85 10.17
CA GLY A 168 15.75 12.04 10.95
C GLY A 168 14.30 12.53 10.74
N SER A 169 13.50 11.79 9.99
CA SER A 169 12.10 12.05 9.78
C SER A 169 11.38 11.58 11.03
N SER A 170 10.29 12.24 11.37
CA SER A 170 9.38 11.73 12.40
C SER A 170 8.64 10.47 11.96
N LEU A 171 8.93 9.93 10.76
CA LEU A 171 8.33 8.69 10.27
C LEU A 171 9.01 7.48 10.91
N PRO A 172 8.23 6.56 11.49
CA PRO A 172 8.76 5.28 11.95
C PRO A 172 9.34 4.48 10.79
N PRO A 173 10.48 3.79 10.99
CA PRO A 173 10.90 2.73 10.07
C PRO A 173 9.82 1.63 10.00
N GLY A 174 9.56 1.08 8.81
CA GLY A 174 8.49 0.11 8.57
C GLY A 174 7.10 0.73 8.33
N ALA A 175 6.96 2.06 8.38
CA ALA A 175 5.69 2.73 8.11
C ALA A 175 5.33 2.68 6.62
N MET A 176 4.03 2.69 6.33
CA MET A 176 3.49 2.95 5.00
C MET A 176 3.13 4.43 4.92
N ALA A 177 3.68 5.16 3.95
CA ALA A 177 3.42 6.59 3.80
C ALA A 177 2.76 6.91 2.47
N LEU A 178 1.79 7.83 2.50
CA LEU A 178 1.12 8.38 1.32
C LEU A 178 1.87 9.61 0.83
N VAL A 179 2.22 9.59 -0.45
CA VAL A 179 2.94 10.64 -1.14
C VAL A 179 1.99 11.32 -2.12
N GLU A 180 1.92 12.65 -2.05
CA GLU A 180 1.28 13.46 -3.07
C GLU A 180 2.32 14.15 -3.97
N PRO A 181 2.03 14.31 -5.26
CA PRO A 181 2.89 15.06 -6.16
C PRO A 181 2.92 16.54 -5.74
N ILE A 182 4.05 17.20 -6.04
CA ILE A 182 4.25 18.63 -5.74
C ILE A 182 4.46 19.43 -7.02
N GLU A 183 4.14 20.71 -6.97
CA GLU A 183 4.37 21.63 -8.07
C GLU A 183 5.86 21.99 -8.22
N GLU A 184 6.26 22.44 -9.41
CA GLU A 184 7.66 22.83 -9.67
C GLU A 184 8.18 23.93 -8.75
N ALA A 185 7.31 24.85 -8.30
CA ALA A 185 7.66 25.90 -7.36
C ALA A 185 8.06 25.32 -5.99
N GLU A 186 7.24 24.42 -5.44
CA GLU A 186 7.54 23.72 -4.18
C GLU A 186 8.75 22.79 -4.34
N ALA A 187 8.93 22.16 -5.51
CA ALA A 187 10.12 21.37 -5.79
C ALA A 187 11.38 22.25 -5.78
N ARG A 188 11.35 23.47 -6.35
CA ARG A 188 12.50 24.39 -6.31
C ARG A 188 12.81 24.88 -4.91
N GLN A 189 11.78 25.12 -4.10
CA GLN A 189 11.92 25.63 -2.73
C GLN A 189 11.02 24.84 -1.76
N PRO A 190 11.49 23.67 -1.29
CA PRO A 190 10.73 22.82 -0.36
C PRO A 190 10.45 23.53 0.97
N ASN A 191 9.26 23.32 1.52
CA ASN A 191 8.86 23.85 2.83
C ASN A 191 9.55 23.06 3.97
N PRO A 192 10.39 23.69 4.81
CA PRO A 192 11.15 22.99 5.84
C PRO A 192 10.29 22.33 6.93
N ARG A 193 8.99 22.63 7.01
CA ARG A 193 8.05 21.98 7.95
C ARG A 193 7.52 20.64 7.42
N SER A 194 7.45 20.49 6.10
CA SER A 194 6.90 19.32 5.43
C SER A 194 7.95 18.20 5.30
N ILE A 195 7.48 16.95 5.32
CA ILE A 195 8.33 15.79 5.05
C ILE A 195 8.21 15.46 3.57
N TYR A 196 9.34 15.29 2.89
CA TYR A 196 9.40 14.98 1.48
C TYR A 196 9.96 13.58 1.25
N LEU A 197 9.47 12.93 0.19
CA LEU A 197 10.14 11.79 -0.41
C LEU A 197 11.26 12.30 -1.30
N LEU A 198 12.49 12.00 -0.94
CA LEU A 198 13.70 12.41 -1.64
C LEU A 198 14.24 11.23 -2.44
N GLN A 199 14.42 11.43 -3.74
CA GLN A 199 15.05 10.44 -4.60
C GLN A 199 16.55 10.70 -4.69
N PHE A 200 17.30 9.66 -4.35
CA PHE A 200 18.74 9.55 -4.60
C PHE A 200 19.00 8.48 -5.65
N THR A 201 20.21 8.47 -6.18
CA THR A 201 20.70 7.42 -7.07
C THR A 201 20.71 6.03 -6.43
N ASN A 202 20.85 5.97 -5.11
CA ASN A 202 20.99 4.75 -4.33
C ASN A 202 19.75 4.42 -3.49
N GLY A 203 18.59 5.03 -3.77
CA GLY A 203 17.33 4.74 -3.09
C GLY A 203 16.47 5.96 -2.87
N TYR A 204 15.40 5.80 -2.10
CA TYR A 204 14.59 6.90 -1.59
C TYR A 204 14.86 7.13 -0.12
N ARG A 205 14.56 8.33 0.37
CA ARG A 205 14.57 8.67 1.80
C ARG A 205 13.46 9.63 2.10
N CYS A 206 12.87 9.51 3.28
CA CYS A 206 11.91 10.50 3.77
C CYS A 206 12.62 11.45 4.73
N SER A 207 12.50 12.75 4.51
CA SER A 207 13.10 13.74 5.42
C SER A 207 12.49 15.12 5.24
N ARG A 208 12.66 15.97 6.26
CA ARG A 208 12.46 17.42 6.11
C ARG A 208 13.72 18.00 5.47
N CYS A 209 13.57 19.03 4.66
CA CYS A 209 14.72 19.62 3.99
C CYS A 209 14.57 21.11 3.77
N VAL A 210 15.71 21.77 3.58
CA VAL A 210 15.79 23.17 3.16
C VAL A 210 16.79 23.27 2.00
N VAL A 211 16.52 24.16 1.06
CA VAL A 211 17.42 24.43 -0.07
C VAL A 211 18.07 25.80 0.14
N THR A 212 19.40 25.80 0.22
CA THR A 212 20.21 27.00 0.40
C THR A 212 21.33 27.01 -0.64
N ARG A 213 21.42 28.06 -1.46
CA ARG A 213 22.48 28.25 -2.48
C ARG A 213 22.67 27.03 -3.40
N GLY A 214 21.58 26.43 -3.87
CA GLY A 214 21.61 25.26 -4.76
C GLY A 214 22.02 23.94 -4.08
N ARG A 215 22.04 23.91 -2.74
CA ARG A 215 22.27 22.69 -1.95
C ARG A 215 21.05 22.35 -1.11
N LEU A 216 20.67 21.08 -1.10
CA LEU A 216 19.62 20.55 -0.24
C LEU A 216 20.26 20.02 1.05
N GLN A 217 19.81 20.55 2.18
CA GLN A 217 20.21 20.14 3.52
C GLN A 217 19.07 19.35 4.16
N LEU A 218 19.40 18.18 4.73
CA LEU A 218 18.44 17.38 5.49
C LEU A 218 18.33 17.88 6.92
N LEU A 219 17.10 18.00 7.41
CA LEU A 219 16.80 18.40 8.78
C LEU A 219 16.44 17.17 9.60
N ASN A 220 16.96 17.06 10.82
CA ASN A 220 16.59 15.99 11.73
C ASN A 220 15.23 16.24 12.39
N SER A 221 14.85 15.37 13.32
CA SER A 221 13.57 15.44 14.04
C SER A 221 13.42 16.70 14.89
N GLU A 222 14.54 17.24 15.38
CA GLU A 222 14.62 18.49 16.14
C GLU A 222 14.74 19.73 15.25
N ARG A 223 14.69 19.55 13.92
CA ARG A 223 14.94 20.58 12.91
C ARG A 223 16.33 21.22 13.01
N SER A 224 17.26 20.56 13.69
CA SER A 224 18.66 20.93 13.72
C SER A 224 19.42 20.29 12.56
N TYR A 225 20.39 21.04 12.05
CA TYR A 225 21.26 20.59 10.98
C TYR A 225 22.25 19.56 11.53
N SER A 226 22.30 18.36 10.95
CA SER A 226 23.16 17.29 11.46
C SER A 226 24.61 17.32 10.95
N GLY A 227 25.00 18.28 10.07
CA GLY A 227 26.41 18.52 9.72
C GLY A 227 26.88 18.01 8.34
N PRO A 228 26.71 16.72 7.98
CA PRO A 228 27.37 16.16 6.79
C PRO A 228 26.45 15.80 5.62
N GLN A 229 25.18 16.23 5.61
CA GLN A 229 24.19 15.80 4.59
C GLN A 229 23.72 16.97 3.72
N GLU A 230 24.67 17.64 3.04
CA GLU A 230 24.37 18.55 1.93
C GLU A 230 24.49 17.82 0.60
N PHE A 231 23.51 18.04 -0.28
CA PHE A 231 23.52 17.45 -1.62
C PHE A 231 23.34 18.54 -2.66
N ALA A 232 24.06 18.44 -3.78
CA ALA A 232 23.82 19.33 -4.92
C ALA A 232 22.36 19.16 -5.39
N TYR A 233 21.62 20.27 -5.49
CA TYR A 233 20.20 20.26 -5.78
C TYR A 233 19.88 21.09 -7.03
N PRO A 234 19.11 20.57 -8.01
CA PRO A 234 18.43 19.27 -8.08
C PRO A 234 19.29 18.14 -8.71
N LYS A 235 20.61 18.28 -8.71
CA LYS A 235 21.52 17.36 -9.44
C LYS A 235 21.64 15.98 -8.78
N SER A 236 22.00 15.94 -7.50
CA SER A 236 22.31 14.70 -6.76
C SER A 236 21.13 14.14 -5.98
N VAL A 237 20.12 14.98 -5.73
CA VAL A 237 18.86 14.59 -5.08
C VAL A 237 17.72 15.37 -5.72
N ARG A 238 16.55 14.74 -5.77
CA ARG A 238 15.31 15.32 -6.30
C ARG A 238 14.18 15.11 -5.30
N VAL A 239 13.21 16.00 -5.27
CA VAL A 239 11.97 15.79 -4.51
C VAL A 239 10.98 15.03 -5.40
N ALA A 240 10.57 13.84 -4.97
CA ALA A 240 9.61 13.00 -5.67
C ALA A 240 8.15 13.31 -5.28
N GLY A 241 7.93 13.90 -4.11
CA GLY A 241 6.62 14.30 -3.63
C GLY A 241 6.64 14.62 -2.13
N ARG A 242 5.50 15.06 -1.62
CA ARG A 242 5.29 15.41 -0.21
C ARG A 242 4.58 14.27 0.51
N ILE A 243 5.07 13.90 1.69
CA ILE A 243 4.41 12.95 2.58
C ILE A 243 3.22 13.66 3.24
N ARG A 244 2.03 13.05 3.15
CA ARG A 244 0.79 13.60 3.73
C ARG A 244 0.25 12.86 4.91
N MET A 245 0.58 11.57 4.97
CA MET A 245 0.17 10.71 6.04
C MET A 245 1.10 9.52 6.08
N PHE A 246 1.23 8.90 7.24
CA PHE A 246 1.74 7.55 7.35
C PHE A 246 0.87 6.70 8.26
N SER A 247 0.94 5.39 8.07
CA SER A 247 0.36 4.40 8.96
C SER A 247 1.41 3.39 9.37
N VAL A 248 1.32 2.89 10.60
CA VAL A 248 2.26 1.90 11.13
C VAL A 248 1.57 0.97 12.12
N SER A 249 1.96 -0.30 12.11
CA SER A 249 1.55 -1.28 13.11
C SER A 249 2.38 -1.12 14.38
N LEU A 250 1.76 -1.28 15.55
CA LEU A 250 2.40 -1.09 16.85
C LEU A 250 2.21 -2.31 17.77
N PRO A 251 3.15 -2.55 18.71
CA PRO A 251 4.45 -1.87 18.84
C PRO A 251 5.42 -2.26 17.71
N LEU A 252 6.33 -1.34 17.36
CA LEU A 252 7.37 -1.64 16.38
C LEU A 252 8.52 -2.46 17.01
N PRO A 253 9.18 -3.33 16.24
CA PRO A 253 10.50 -3.84 16.60
C PRO A 253 11.49 -2.69 16.80
N GLU A 254 12.49 -2.90 17.66
CA GLU A 254 13.62 -1.97 17.76
C GLU A 254 14.53 -2.18 16.56
N TYR A 255 14.59 -1.16 15.69
CA TYR A 255 15.46 -1.16 14.53
C TYR A 255 16.74 -0.39 14.84
N SER A 256 17.89 -0.98 14.53
CA SER A 256 19.16 -0.28 14.54
C SER A 256 19.16 0.79 13.46
N GLN A 257 19.44 2.04 13.81
CA GLN A 257 19.63 3.09 12.82
C GLN A 257 20.90 2.77 12.01
N GLY A 258 20.72 2.44 10.73
CA GLY A 258 21.82 2.24 9.81
C GLY A 258 22.55 3.54 9.52
N SER A 259 23.88 3.50 9.46
CA SER A 259 24.67 4.59 8.88
C SER A 259 24.51 4.55 7.36
N LEU A 260 24.18 5.68 6.76
CA LEU A 260 24.10 5.74 5.30
C LEU A 260 25.48 5.69 4.67
N ALA A 261 25.60 4.92 3.60
CA ALA A 261 26.67 5.11 2.65
C ALA A 261 26.58 6.52 2.04
N ARG A 262 27.68 7.30 2.14
CA ARG A 262 27.86 8.53 1.35
C ARG A 262 27.76 8.21 -0.13
N TYR A 263 27.24 9.15 -0.92
CA TYR A 263 27.12 8.96 -2.35
C TYR A 263 27.41 10.22 -3.15
N GLU A 264 28.12 10.03 -4.26
CA GLU A 264 28.39 11.03 -5.29
C GLU A 264 27.84 10.58 -6.64
N GLY A 265 26.98 11.40 -7.25
CA GLY A 265 26.47 11.17 -8.60
C GLY A 265 25.17 11.91 -8.90
N SER A 266 24.68 11.75 -10.13
CA SER A 266 23.51 12.45 -10.66
C SER A 266 22.24 11.62 -10.46
N ALA A 267 21.25 12.18 -9.76
CA ALA A 267 19.92 11.62 -9.65
C ALA A 267 19.03 12.23 -10.75
N ALA A 268 19.05 11.63 -11.94
CA ALA A 268 17.94 11.85 -12.86
C ALA A 268 16.66 11.38 -12.16
N LEU A 269 15.70 12.28 -11.93
CA LEU A 269 14.37 11.89 -11.46
C LEU A 269 13.72 11.15 -12.61
N ILE A 270 13.50 9.86 -12.38
CA ILE A 270 12.67 9.01 -13.20
C ILE A 270 11.91 8.20 -12.16
N LEU A 271 10.69 8.64 -11.89
CA LEU A 271 9.69 7.91 -11.15
C LEU A 271 9.33 6.66 -11.97
N PRO A 272 8.86 5.58 -11.34
CA PRO A 272 8.60 4.33 -12.04
C PRO A 272 7.72 4.47 -13.29
N TRP A 273 6.70 5.33 -13.26
CA TRP A 273 5.80 5.62 -14.39
C TRP A 273 6.37 6.59 -15.43
N GLU A 274 7.52 7.23 -15.17
CA GLU A 274 8.22 8.08 -16.15
C GLU A 274 9.10 7.25 -17.09
N HIS A 275 9.31 5.96 -16.80
CA HIS A 275 10.02 5.05 -17.69
C HIS A 275 9.17 4.67 -18.90
N ARG A 276 9.70 4.95 -20.11
CA ARG A 276 9.06 4.60 -21.38
C ARG A 276 9.16 3.12 -21.73
N THR A 277 10.14 2.41 -21.17
CA THR A 277 10.41 1.00 -21.47
C THR A 277 10.68 0.21 -20.20
N ARG A 278 10.25 -1.05 -20.21
CA ARG A 278 10.36 -1.97 -19.06
C ARG A 278 11.81 -2.28 -18.69
N ASP A 279 12.69 -2.46 -19.67
CA ASP A 279 14.11 -2.70 -19.44
C ASP A 279 14.77 -1.51 -18.73
N SER A 280 14.41 -0.28 -19.09
CA SER A 280 14.88 0.95 -18.44
C SER A 280 14.41 1.04 -16.98
N LEU A 281 13.14 0.70 -16.72
CA LEU A 281 12.57 0.61 -15.36
C LEU A 281 13.35 -0.39 -14.51
N LEU A 282 13.47 -1.64 -14.99
CA LEU A 282 14.13 -2.73 -14.25
C LEU A 282 15.63 -2.46 -14.05
N ALA A 283 16.33 -1.92 -15.05
CA ALA A 283 17.74 -1.56 -14.93
C ALA A 283 17.96 -0.40 -13.94
N THR A 284 17.01 0.55 -13.87
CA THR A 284 17.07 1.65 -12.90
C THR A 284 16.80 1.17 -11.49
N GLY A 285 15.80 0.31 -11.29
CA GLY A 285 15.54 -0.35 -10.00
C GLY A 285 16.74 -1.17 -9.52
N TYR A 286 17.32 -1.99 -10.39
CA TYR A 286 18.51 -2.78 -10.08
C TYR A 286 19.71 -1.93 -9.66
N ARG A 287 20.00 -0.83 -10.39
CA ARG A 287 21.12 0.07 -10.06
C ARG A 287 20.86 0.83 -8.77
N ARG A 288 19.62 1.27 -8.55
CA ARG A 288 19.22 2.10 -7.40
C ARG A 288 19.24 1.32 -6.10
N PHE A 289 18.78 0.08 -6.14
CA PHE A 289 18.72 -0.80 -4.98
C PHE A 289 19.67 -1.98 -5.13
N ARG A 290 20.95 -1.65 -5.39
CA ARG A 290 22.00 -2.64 -5.54
C ARG A 290 22.11 -3.48 -4.26
N ARG A 291 21.99 -4.79 -4.42
CA ARG A 291 22.16 -5.79 -3.36
C ARG A 291 23.57 -6.37 -3.39
N SER A 292 23.98 -6.98 -2.28
CA SER A 292 25.14 -7.88 -2.27
C SER A 292 24.86 -9.11 -3.15
N ARG A 293 25.92 -9.83 -3.54
CA ARG A 293 25.75 -11.07 -4.32
C ARG A 293 24.94 -12.12 -3.56
N ASP A 294 25.17 -12.24 -2.27
CA ASP A 294 24.51 -13.22 -1.40
C ASP A 294 23.02 -12.89 -1.23
N GLU A 295 22.70 -11.61 -1.03
CA GLU A 295 21.31 -11.12 -0.99
C GLU A 295 20.60 -11.36 -2.33
N GLU A 296 21.25 -11.07 -3.46
CA GLU A 296 20.66 -11.31 -4.78
C GLU A 296 20.39 -12.80 -5.01
N GLN A 297 21.31 -13.68 -4.61
CA GLN A 297 21.12 -15.13 -4.69
C GLN A 297 19.98 -15.62 -3.76
N MET A 298 19.90 -15.09 -2.53
CA MET A 298 18.83 -15.39 -1.58
C MET A 298 17.47 -14.99 -2.15
N VAL A 299 17.32 -13.76 -2.63
CA VAL A 299 16.08 -13.24 -3.22
C VAL A 299 15.67 -14.09 -4.42
N ARG A 300 16.60 -14.42 -5.31
CA ARG A 300 16.34 -15.28 -6.47
C ARG A 300 15.87 -16.66 -6.05
N LYS A 301 16.58 -17.35 -5.15
CA LYS A 301 16.19 -18.68 -4.67
C LYS A 301 14.81 -18.67 -4.02
N PHE A 302 14.53 -17.64 -3.21
CA PHE A 302 13.22 -17.46 -2.60
C PHE A 302 12.11 -17.32 -3.65
N LEU A 303 12.30 -16.43 -4.63
CA LEU A 303 11.32 -16.17 -5.68
C LEU A 303 11.12 -17.38 -6.61
N GLN A 304 12.19 -18.08 -6.99
CA GLN A 304 12.13 -19.31 -7.79
C GLN A 304 11.28 -20.37 -7.09
N THR A 305 11.47 -20.54 -5.77
CA THR A 305 10.68 -21.47 -4.96
C THR A 305 9.20 -21.06 -4.93
N LYS A 306 8.93 -19.77 -4.73
CA LYS A 306 7.56 -19.25 -4.55
C LYS A 306 6.75 -19.11 -5.84
N LEU A 307 7.43 -19.03 -6.98
CA LEU A 307 6.84 -18.94 -8.32
C LEU A 307 7.07 -20.20 -9.16
N GLN A 308 7.66 -21.25 -8.58
CA GLN A 308 7.97 -22.53 -9.23
C GLN A 308 8.55 -22.35 -10.65
N SER A 309 9.54 -21.47 -10.76
CA SER A 309 10.13 -21.07 -12.04
C SER A 309 11.64 -20.91 -11.92
N ASN A 310 12.36 -21.59 -12.79
CA ASN A 310 13.83 -21.56 -12.84
C ASN A 310 14.29 -20.69 -14.00
N PHE A 311 14.97 -19.59 -13.70
CA PHE A 311 15.53 -18.70 -14.72
C PHE A 311 17.04 -18.68 -14.64
N SER A 312 17.69 -18.79 -15.80
CA SER A 312 19.12 -18.62 -15.92
C SER A 312 19.54 -17.16 -15.70
N ASP A 313 20.79 -16.94 -15.31
CA ASP A 313 21.40 -15.60 -15.25
C ASP A 313 21.34 -14.85 -16.59
N ARG A 314 21.31 -15.60 -17.70
CA ARG A 314 21.14 -15.03 -19.04
C ARG A 314 19.76 -14.39 -19.17
N THR A 315 18.71 -15.05 -18.70
CA THR A 315 17.34 -14.53 -18.71
C THR A 315 17.22 -13.26 -17.87
N TRP A 316 17.81 -13.26 -16.67
CA TRP A 316 17.86 -12.08 -15.78
C TRP A 316 18.60 -10.89 -16.40
N ARG A 317 19.69 -11.14 -17.14
CA ARG A 317 20.43 -10.09 -17.85
C ARG A 317 19.65 -9.59 -19.07
N ARG A 318 19.03 -10.49 -19.84
CA ARG A 318 18.27 -10.17 -21.05
C ARG A 318 17.22 -9.08 -20.79
N TYR A 319 16.40 -9.24 -19.75
CA TYR A 319 15.28 -8.33 -19.49
C TYR A 319 15.68 -7.02 -18.79
N ARG A 320 16.96 -6.86 -18.42
CA ARG A 320 17.54 -5.57 -17.98
C ARG A 320 18.21 -4.79 -19.12
N SER A 321 18.25 -5.37 -20.31
CA SER A 321 18.72 -4.74 -21.53
C SER A 321 17.55 -4.58 -22.50
N PRO A 322 17.65 -3.68 -23.49
CA PRO A 322 16.66 -3.57 -24.55
C PRO A 322 16.39 -4.94 -25.17
N SER A 323 15.15 -5.41 -25.05
CA SER A 323 14.72 -6.69 -25.59
C SER A 323 13.32 -6.54 -26.15
N SER A 324 13.11 -7.02 -27.38
CA SER A 324 11.80 -7.09 -28.02
C SER A 324 10.94 -8.26 -27.52
N SER A 325 11.51 -9.13 -26.68
CA SER A 325 10.85 -10.36 -26.27
C SER A 325 10.04 -10.16 -25.01
N GLU A 326 8.79 -10.62 -25.02
CA GLU A 326 7.94 -10.57 -23.84
C GLU A 326 8.34 -11.65 -22.82
N PRO A 327 8.45 -11.30 -21.53
CA PRO A 327 8.68 -12.26 -20.48
C PRO A 327 7.44 -13.13 -20.27
N HIS A 328 7.70 -14.36 -19.83
CA HIS A 328 6.67 -15.14 -19.14
C HIS A 328 6.27 -14.42 -17.85
N VAL A 329 5.02 -14.58 -17.45
CA VAL A 329 4.46 -14.02 -16.20
C VAL A 329 5.37 -14.23 -14.98
N PRO A 330 5.87 -15.46 -14.69
CA PRO A 330 6.74 -15.67 -13.55
C PRO A 330 8.06 -14.90 -13.67
N ALA A 331 8.63 -14.78 -14.87
CA ALA A 331 9.86 -14.02 -15.08
C ALA A 331 9.64 -12.53 -14.77
N LEU A 332 8.51 -11.98 -15.22
CA LEU A 332 8.18 -10.59 -14.96
C LEU A 332 7.95 -10.34 -13.47
N LEU A 333 7.19 -11.20 -12.78
CA LEU A 333 6.98 -11.11 -11.33
C LEU A 333 8.30 -11.18 -10.56
N GLN A 334 9.19 -12.11 -10.92
CA GLN A 334 10.51 -12.23 -10.30
C GLN A 334 11.35 -10.96 -10.47
N LEU A 335 11.46 -10.44 -11.70
CA LEU A 335 12.23 -9.24 -12.00
C LEU A 335 11.66 -8.00 -11.31
N THR A 336 10.35 -7.86 -11.31
CA THR A 336 9.63 -6.75 -10.67
C THR A 336 9.94 -6.69 -9.18
N LEU A 337 9.70 -7.79 -8.46
CA LEU A 337 9.94 -7.89 -7.01
C LEU A 337 11.41 -7.74 -6.67
N ALA A 338 12.30 -8.40 -7.43
CA ALA A 338 13.74 -8.32 -7.20
C ALA A 338 14.33 -6.95 -7.55
N HIS A 339 13.64 -6.09 -8.29
CA HIS A 339 14.17 -4.77 -8.66
C HIS A 339 13.36 -3.61 -8.10
N PHE A 340 12.60 -3.82 -7.02
CA PHE A 340 11.83 -2.78 -6.32
C PHE A 340 10.91 -1.99 -7.28
N ALA A 341 10.40 -2.66 -8.31
CA ALA A 341 9.42 -2.08 -9.22
C ALA A 341 8.02 -2.52 -8.81
N ARG A 342 7.01 -1.70 -9.10
CA ARG A 342 5.61 -2.15 -9.01
C ARG A 342 5.28 -3.01 -10.22
N TYR A 343 4.39 -3.97 -10.02
CA TYR A 343 3.94 -4.80 -11.12
C TYR A 343 3.13 -3.98 -12.13
N THR A 344 2.30 -3.06 -11.65
CA THR A 344 1.58 -2.11 -12.50
C THR A 344 2.51 -1.25 -13.37
N ASP A 345 3.61 -0.72 -12.82
CA ASP A 345 4.59 0.04 -13.61
C ASP A 345 5.30 -0.83 -14.64
N SER A 346 5.60 -2.08 -14.30
CA SER A 346 6.28 -3.03 -15.20
C SER A 346 5.40 -3.42 -16.39
N LEU A 347 4.07 -3.44 -16.20
CA LEU A 347 3.09 -3.57 -17.27
C LEU A 347 3.04 -2.29 -18.12
N GLN A 348 2.91 -1.12 -17.50
CA GLN A 348 2.82 0.18 -18.20
C GLN A 348 4.06 0.49 -19.03
N ALA A 349 5.25 0.30 -18.46
CA ALA A 349 6.53 0.45 -19.17
C ALA A 349 6.73 -0.60 -20.26
N GLY A 350 5.94 -1.68 -20.25
CA GLY A 350 5.82 -2.64 -21.35
C GLY A 350 4.82 -2.26 -22.43
N GLY A 351 4.18 -1.08 -22.34
CA GLY A 351 3.13 -0.64 -23.25
C GLY A 351 1.71 -1.09 -22.89
N TYR A 352 1.52 -1.71 -21.72
CA TYR A 352 0.22 -2.25 -21.33
C TYR A 352 -0.53 -1.34 -20.35
N ILE A 353 -1.75 -0.95 -20.72
CA ILE A 353 -2.64 -0.15 -19.87
C ILE A 353 -3.61 -1.08 -19.15
N ILE A 354 -3.64 -1.03 -17.82
CA ILE A 354 -4.60 -1.81 -17.02
C ILE A 354 -5.98 -1.18 -17.16
N ARG A 355 -6.94 -1.93 -17.72
CA ARG A 355 -8.31 -1.45 -18.02
C ARG A 355 -9.38 -2.31 -17.35
N ASP A 356 -9.33 -2.42 -16.02
CA ASP A 356 -10.29 -3.26 -15.28
C ASP A 356 -11.66 -2.61 -15.05
N THR A 357 -11.88 -1.38 -15.52
CA THR A 357 -13.09 -0.59 -15.26
C THR A 357 -14.40 -1.33 -15.58
N ASN A 358 -14.41 -2.16 -16.62
CA ASN A 358 -15.56 -2.92 -17.09
C ASN A 358 -15.28 -4.44 -17.10
N ARG A 359 -14.32 -4.89 -16.30
CA ARG A 359 -13.92 -6.29 -16.22
C ARG A 359 -14.39 -6.92 -14.91
N PHE A 360 -14.40 -8.24 -14.88
CA PHE A 360 -14.89 -9.06 -13.77
C PHE A 360 -13.76 -9.91 -13.18
N SER A 361 -13.80 -10.20 -11.89
CA SER A 361 -12.92 -11.21 -11.31
C SER A 361 -13.20 -12.58 -11.93
N LEU A 362 -12.24 -13.49 -11.80
CA LEU A 362 -12.44 -14.87 -12.24
C LEU A 362 -13.61 -15.50 -11.48
N ASP A 363 -13.65 -15.33 -10.16
CA ASP A 363 -14.69 -15.90 -9.29
C ASP A 363 -16.10 -15.43 -9.69
N THR A 364 -16.26 -14.14 -10.01
CA THR A 364 -17.53 -13.59 -10.49
C THR A 364 -17.99 -14.25 -11.79
N LEU A 365 -17.08 -14.45 -12.76
CA LEU A 365 -17.43 -15.07 -14.04
C LEU A 365 -17.70 -16.58 -13.90
N LEU A 366 -16.97 -17.28 -13.03
CA LEU A 366 -17.18 -18.70 -12.78
C LEU A 366 -18.48 -18.97 -12.02
N ALA A 367 -18.91 -18.05 -11.15
CA ALA A 367 -20.17 -18.16 -10.42
C ALA A 367 -21.41 -17.85 -11.29
N ALA A 368 -21.25 -17.04 -12.34
CA ALA A 368 -22.33 -16.67 -13.24
C ALA A 368 -22.80 -17.87 -14.08
N LYS A 369 -24.11 -18.12 -14.10
CA LYS A 369 -24.74 -19.16 -14.93
C LYS A 369 -25.13 -18.60 -16.30
N ASN A 370 -25.55 -17.35 -16.31
CA ASN A 370 -25.90 -16.62 -17.52
C ASN A 370 -25.30 -15.20 -17.51
N TYR A 371 -25.18 -14.58 -18.68
CA TYR A 371 -24.59 -13.25 -18.79
C TYR A 371 -25.42 -12.18 -18.06
N GLY A 372 -26.73 -12.39 -17.89
CA GLY A 372 -27.60 -11.53 -17.11
C GLY A 372 -27.19 -11.43 -15.64
N ASP A 373 -26.62 -12.50 -15.07
CA ASP A 373 -26.08 -12.50 -13.70
C ASP A 373 -24.93 -11.48 -13.54
N LEU A 374 -24.24 -11.14 -14.63
CA LEU A 374 -23.18 -10.13 -14.64
C LEU A 374 -23.70 -8.68 -14.75
N LEU A 375 -24.97 -8.51 -15.12
CA LEU A 375 -25.63 -7.22 -15.34
C LEU A 375 -26.35 -6.70 -14.08
N ILE A 376 -26.31 -7.44 -12.96
CA ILE A 376 -26.89 -6.99 -11.68
C ILE A 376 -26.42 -5.56 -11.38
N PRO A 377 -27.33 -4.62 -11.07
CA PRO A 377 -27.02 -3.20 -10.93
C PRO A 377 -25.82 -3.00 -10.01
N ARG A 378 -24.71 -2.56 -10.60
CA ARG A 378 -23.47 -2.30 -9.87
C ARG A 378 -23.75 -1.12 -8.94
N GLN A 379 -23.76 -1.36 -7.63
CA GLN A 379 -23.92 -0.30 -6.67
C GLN A 379 -22.76 0.70 -6.83
N ALA A 380 -23.10 1.89 -7.33
CA ALA A 380 -22.14 2.96 -7.47
C ALA A 380 -21.77 3.49 -6.08
N ALA A 381 -20.47 3.68 -5.84
CA ALA A 381 -19.99 4.29 -4.61
C ALA A 381 -20.42 5.77 -4.58
N ARG A 382 -21.22 6.15 -3.60
CA ARG A 382 -21.71 7.53 -3.42
C ARG A 382 -20.77 8.30 -2.52
N ALA A 383 -20.48 9.55 -2.85
CA ALA A 383 -19.69 10.40 -1.96
C ALA A 383 -20.41 10.54 -0.60
N PRO A 384 -19.69 10.49 0.54
CA PRO A 384 -20.29 10.66 1.85
C PRO A 384 -20.93 12.05 2.04
N MET A 385 -22.01 12.10 2.84
CA MET A 385 -22.69 13.33 3.26
C MET A 385 -22.43 13.60 4.75
N PRO A 386 -22.31 14.86 5.23
CA PRO A 386 -22.30 16.09 4.44
C PRO A 386 -21.02 16.23 3.58
N THR A 387 -21.16 16.72 2.36
CA THR A 387 -20.05 16.83 1.41
C THR A 387 -18.91 17.71 1.92
N GLU A 388 -19.22 18.79 2.65
CA GLU A 388 -18.23 19.70 3.22
C GLU A 388 -17.32 19.01 4.26
N VAL A 389 -17.91 18.14 5.10
CA VAL A 389 -17.18 17.32 6.07
C VAL A 389 -16.29 16.35 5.31
N TRP A 390 -16.84 15.65 4.30
CA TRP A 390 -16.10 14.69 3.48
C TRP A 390 -14.92 15.35 2.76
N GLU A 391 -15.12 16.47 2.09
CA GLU A 391 -14.05 17.20 1.39
C GLU A 391 -12.95 17.64 2.34
N THR A 392 -13.29 18.09 3.55
CA THR A 392 -12.30 18.45 4.56
C THR A 392 -11.50 17.22 5.00
N ARG A 393 -12.15 16.07 5.22
CA ARG A 393 -11.46 14.81 5.57
C ARG A 393 -10.61 14.29 4.41
N GLN A 394 -11.08 14.44 3.18
CA GLN A 394 -10.33 14.05 2.00
C GLN A 394 -9.02 14.84 1.88
N ARG A 395 -8.93 16.07 2.40
CA ARG A 395 -7.65 16.81 2.45
C ARG A 395 -6.65 16.24 3.46
N GLU A 396 -7.12 15.53 4.49
CA GLU A 396 -6.26 14.85 5.47
C GLU A 396 -5.69 13.55 4.87
N PHE A 397 -6.54 12.75 4.23
CA PHE A 397 -6.18 11.44 3.66
C PHE A 397 -5.75 11.49 2.20
N VAL A 398 -5.93 12.62 1.53
CA VAL A 398 -5.77 12.87 0.08
C VAL A 398 -6.74 12.07 -0.81
N GLU A 399 -6.95 10.79 -0.50
CA GLU A 399 -7.89 9.88 -1.13
C GLU A 399 -8.41 8.83 -0.14
N TRP A 400 -9.47 8.10 -0.49
CA TRP A 400 -9.85 6.92 0.27
C TRP A 400 -8.82 5.81 0.00
N PRO A 401 -8.02 5.38 0.98
CA PRO A 401 -6.88 4.53 0.71
C PRO A 401 -7.33 3.16 0.19
N PRO A 402 -7.04 2.78 -1.06
CA PRO A 402 -7.43 1.45 -1.56
C PRO A 402 -6.83 0.34 -0.70
N LEU A 403 -5.64 0.57 -0.14
CA LEU A 403 -4.96 -0.35 0.74
C LEU A 403 -5.67 -0.55 2.09
N LEU A 404 -6.38 0.48 2.59
CA LEU A 404 -7.21 0.37 3.79
C LEU A 404 -8.42 -0.52 3.51
N ALA A 405 -9.11 -0.27 2.39
CA ALA A 405 -10.28 -1.04 1.99
C ALA A 405 -9.97 -2.53 1.77
N VAL A 406 -8.80 -2.85 1.20
CA VAL A 406 -8.34 -4.24 1.07
C VAL A 406 -8.03 -4.87 2.43
N LYS A 407 -7.49 -4.11 3.38
CA LYS A 407 -7.11 -4.63 4.70
C LYS A 407 -8.30 -4.79 5.65
N PHE A 408 -9.28 -3.90 5.53
CA PHE A 408 -10.48 -3.84 6.37
C PHE A 408 -11.73 -3.73 5.47
N PRO A 409 -12.09 -4.80 4.74
CA PRO A 409 -13.22 -4.76 3.83
C PRO A 409 -14.53 -4.48 4.57
N GLN A 410 -14.71 -5.00 5.78
CA GLN A 410 -15.90 -4.76 6.60
C GLN A 410 -15.62 -3.70 7.66
N LEU A 411 -15.25 -2.49 7.24
CA LEU A 411 -14.82 -1.42 8.14
C LEU A 411 -15.90 -1.03 9.16
N SER A 412 -17.18 -1.21 8.83
CA SER A 412 -18.31 -0.95 9.75
C SER A 412 -18.33 -1.86 10.99
N LEU A 413 -17.58 -2.97 10.98
CA LEU A 413 -17.44 -3.84 12.16
C LEU A 413 -16.35 -3.36 13.14
N TRP A 414 -15.65 -2.28 12.81
CA TRP A 414 -14.52 -1.75 13.58
C TRP A 414 -14.87 -0.48 14.36
N ASP A 415 -16.14 -0.08 14.41
CA ASP A 415 -16.65 1.17 14.96
C ASP A 415 -15.99 1.57 16.30
N ASP A 416 -16.11 0.73 17.33
CA ASP A 416 -15.54 0.99 18.66
C ASP A 416 -14.03 0.73 18.78
N ARG A 417 -13.45 0.09 17.77
CA ARG A 417 -12.04 -0.30 17.74
C ARG A 417 -11.17 0.74 17.07
N VAL A 418 -11.75 1.70 16.38
CA VAL A 418 -11.02 2.76 15.70
C VAL A 418 -11.38 4.07 16.35
N ILE A 419 -10.37 4.76 16.89
CA ILE A 419 -10.55 6.08 17.51
C ILE A 419 -9.81 7.11 16.69
N ARG A 420 -10.46 8.24 16.46
CA ARG A 420 -9.83 9.46 15.95
C ARG A 420 -9.59 10.42 17.11
N LEU A 421 -8.40 10.99 17.15
CA LEU A 421 -8.07 12.05 18.11
C LEU A 421 -8.63 13.40 17.67
N ALA A 422 -9.05 14.21 18.65
CA ALA A 422 -9.51 15.58 18.51
C ALA A 422 -8.58 16.45 17.66
N GLN A 423 -9.13 17.45 16.97
CA GLN A 423 -8.33 18.52 16.39
C GLN A 423 -7.91 19.51 17.50
N GLY A 424 -6.61 19.82 17.60
CA GLY A 424 -6.10 20.95 18.38
C GLY A 424 -5.30 20.64 19.65
N SER A 425 -5.45 19.47 20.27
CA SER A 425 -4.66 19.12 21.47
C SER A 425 -3.85 17.84 21.23
N PRO A 426 -2.52 17.92 21.04
CA PRO A 426 -1.71 16.71 21.01
C PRO A 426 -1.76 16.01 22.36
N ILE A 427 -1.66 14.69 22.36
CA ILE A 427 -1.48 13.92 23.61
C ILE A 427 -0.15 14.33 24.21
N ARG A 428 -0.20 15.18 25.25
CA ARG A 428 1.00 15.75 25.86
C ARG A 428 1.80 14.66 26.56
N GLY A 429 3.08 14.58 26.19
CA GLY A 429 4.09 13.71 26.81
C GLY A 429 4.30 12.36 26.13
N LEU A 430 3.48 11.99 25.14
CA LEU A 430 3.69 10.75 24.39
C LEU A 430 4.92 10.93 23.50
N HIS A 431 5.90 10.05 23.61
CA HIS A 431 7.05 10.04 22.71
C HIS A 431 7.13 8.69 21.99
N PRO A 432 6.88 8.64 20.67
CA PRO A 432 6.70 9.76 19.74
C PRO A 432 5.30 10.38 19.82
N GLN A 433 5.21 11.66 19.48
CA GLN A 433 3.95 12.40 19.56
C GLN A 433 2.97 11.90 18.48
N ILE A 434 1.76 11.53 18.90
CA ILE A 434 0.65 11.30 17.99
C ILE A 434 -0.04 12.64 17.73
N ALA A 435 -0.13 13.03 16.46
CA ALA A 435 -0.67 14.33 16.08
C ALA A 435 -2.21 14.38 16.26
N PRO A 436 -2.79 15.56 16.52
CA PRO A 436 -4.24 15.76 16.41
C PRO A 436 -4.79 15.25 15.07
N GLY A 437 -6.01 14.68 15.09
CA GLY A 437 -6.61 14.08 13.90
C GLY A 437 -6.05 12.72 13.47
N SER A 438 -5.10 12.16 14.22
CA SER A 438 -4.63 10.79 14.00
C SER A 438 -5.70 9.77 14.34
N TRP A 439 -5.62 8.62 13.68
CA TRP A 439 -6.49 7.48 13.88
C TRP A 439 -5.70 6.36 14.55
N MET A 440 -6.32 5.69 15.53
CA MET A 440 -5.73 4.62 16.30
C MET A 440 -6.59 3.37 16.20
N LEU A 441 -5.98 2.25 15.90
CA LEU A 441 -6.60 0.93 15.96
C LEU A 441 -6.37 0.31 17.34
N LEU A 442 -7.45 -0.11 17.97
CA LEU A 442 -7.48 -0.66 19.31
C LEU A 442 -7.71 -2.18 19.30
N GLU A 443 -6.95 -2.84 20.15
CA GLU A 443 -7.07 -4.25 20.49
C GLU A 443 -7.33 -4.41 21.97
N LYS A 444 -8.34 -5.22 22.30
CA LYS A 444 -8.57 -5.64 23.69
C LYS A 444 -7.35 -6.40 24.18
N LEU A 445 -7.02 -6.23 25.45
CA LEU A 445 -5.91 -6.94 26.07
C LEU A 445 -6.29 -8.42 26.22
N PRO A 446 -5.52 -9.37 25.63
CA PRO A 446 -5.79 -10.79 25.78
C PRO A 446 -5.43 -11.30 27.18
N ALA A 447 -4.53 -10.61 27.88
CA ALA A 447 -4.06 -10.93 29.22
C ALA A 447 -3.52 -9.64 29.89
N THR A 448 -3.25 -9.72 31.19
CA THR A 448 -2.60 -8.65 31.94
C THR A 448 -1.25 -8.28 31.31
N PRO A 449 -1.03 -7.00 30.94
CA PRO A 449 0.22 -6.59 30.30
C PRO A 449 1.44 -6.75 31.20
N ASN A 450 2.58 -7.12 30.61
CA ASN A 450 3.87 -7.15 31.31
C ASN A 450 4.57 -5.79 31.23
N THR A 451 4.14 -4.86 32.09
CA THR A 451 4.63 -3.47 32.12
C THR A 451 6.14 -3.36 32.30
N ARG A 452 6.75 -4.28 33.06
CA ARG A 452 8.20 -4.30 33.30
C ARG A 452 9.01 -4.50 32.02
N SER A 453 8.50 -5.31 31.08
CA SER A 453 9.15 -5.51 29.78
C SER A 453 8.96 -4.33 28.83
N ASP A 454 7.96 -3.49 29.08
CA ASP A 454 7.62 -2.35 28.24
C ASP A 454 8.34 -1.07 28.69
N GLU A 455 8.79 -1.00 29.94
CA GLU A 455 9.60 0.12 30.49
C GLU A 455 10.95 0.28 29.79
N SER A 456 11.58 -0.81 29.33
CA SER A 456 12.86 -0.75 28.63
C SER A 456 12.74 -0.28 27.18
N LYS A 457 11.54 -0.37 26.59
CA LYS A 457 11.27 -0.03 25.19
C LYS A 457 11.17 1.48 24.99
N LYS A 458 11.52 1.96 23.81
CA LYS A 458 11.59 3.41 23.50
C LYS A 458 10.89 3.76 22.19
N GLY A 459 10.36 4.98 22.12
CA GLY A 459 9.74 5.48 20.90
C GLY A 459 8.57 4.58 20.45
N TRP A 460 8.50 4.29 19.16
CA TRP A 460 7.44 3.46 18.56
C TRP A 460 7.48 1.98 19.01
N SER A 461 8.56 1.50 19.64
CA SER A 461 8.60 0.14 20.19
C SER A 461 7.89 0.03 21.54
N ARG A 462 7.71 1.14 22.26
CA ARG A 462 7.00 1.15 23.54
C ARG A 462 5.50 1.07 23.28
N PRO A 463 4.78 0.07 23.83
CA PRO A 463 3.34 -0.03 23.65
C PRO A 463 2.61 1.20 24.19
N ILE A 464 1.55 1.56 23.47
CA ILE A 464 0.63 2.64 23.84
C ILE A 464 -0.70 2.00 24.21
N TYR A 465 -1.28 2.47 25.30
CA TYR A 465 -2.55 1.98 25.83
C TYR A 465 -3.56 3.12 25.87
N VAL A 466 -4.82 2.74 25.69
CA VAL A 466 -5.98 3.63 25.76
C VAL A 466 -6.90 3.13 26.85
N LEU A 467 -7.21 3.98 27.83
CA LEU A 467 -8.22 3.75 28.85
C LEU A 467 -9.46 4.57 28.48
N ARG A 468 -10.62 3.90 28.35
CA ARG A 468 -11.91 4.57 28.14
C ARG A 468 -12.66 4.68 29.47
N ARG A 469 -13.04 5.91 29.86
CA ARG A 469 -13.88 6.20 31.05
C ARG A 469 -15.07 7.06 30.63
N GLY A 470 -16.16 6.41 30.24
CA GLY A 470 -17.29 7.12 29.62
C GLY A 470 -16.87 7.75 28.30
N VAL A 471 -16.98 9.08 28.20
CA VAL A 471 -16.57 9.87 27.03
C VAL A 471 -15.09 10.24 27.03
N GLU A 472 -14.39 10.07 28.16
CA GLU A 472 -12.97 10.40 28.24
C GLU A 472 -12.11 9.28 27.66
N ILE A 473 -11.22 9.67 26.74
CA ILE A 473 -10.22 8.81 26.14
C ILE A 473 -8.85 9.25 26.65
N LEU A 474 -8.21 8.37 27.42
CA LEU A 474 -6.92 8.63 28.03
C LEU A 474 -5.88 7.74 27.37
N CYS A 475 -4.78 8.32 26.91
CA CYS A 475 -3.73 7.62 26.18
C CYS A 475 -2.39 7.77 26.88
N GLY A 476 -1.61 6.69 26.95
CA GLY A 476 -0.29 6.73 27.57
C GLY A 476 0.42 5.38 27.60
N HIS A 477 1.51 5.33 28.35
CA HIS A 477 2.22 4.09 28.66
C HIS A 477 1.67 3.50 29.96
N LEU A 478 1.55 2.18 29.99
CA LEU A 478 1.04 1.48 31.16
C LEU A 478 2.19 1.06 32.07
N GLU A 479 2.11 1.46 33.35
CA GLU A 479 3.05 1.08 34.40
C GLU A 479 2.31 0.46 35.58
N ARG A 480 3.00 -0.40 36.34
CA ARG A 480 2.45 -1.00 37.55
C ARG A 480 2.87 -0.17 38.75
N ASP A 481 1.88 0.29 39.51
CA ASP A 481 2.07 1.12 40.70
C ASP A 481 1.56 0.35 41.93
N GLY A 482 2.41 -0.55 42.44
CA GLY A 482 2.05 -1.50 43.49
C GLY A 482 0.93 -2.46 43.06
N ASN A 483 -0.24 -2.33 43.70
CA ASN A 483 -1.44 -3.12 43.41
C ASN A 483 -2.39 -2.44 42.39
N ARG A 484 -1.99 -1.30 41.85
CA ARG A 484 -2.73 -0.54 40.84
C ARG A 484 -1.95 -0.47 39.53
N PHE A 485 -2.65 -0.04 38.49
CA PHE A 485 -2.03 0.36 37.23
C PHE A 485 -2.05 1.87 37.13
N ALA A 486 -1.05 2.42 36.43
CA ALA A 486 -0.95 3.82 36.10
C ALA A 486 -0.81 3.98 34.58
N LEU A 487 -1.66 4.83 33.99
CA LEU A 487 -1.46 5.30 32.62
C LEU A 487 -0.69 6.62 32.68
N LEU A 488 0.51 6.63 32.12
CA LEU A 488 1.40 7.79 32.09
C LEU A 488 1.39 8.41 30.71
N SER A 489 0.95 9.67 30.63
CA SER A 489 1.04 10.43 29.39
C SER A 489 2.45 10.98 29.17
N ASN A 490 3.33 11.08 30.18
CA ASN A 490 4.71 11.60 30.10
C ASN A 490 5.65 10.83 31.05
N ASN A 491 6.91 10.62 30.67
CA ASN A 491 7.97 10.07 31.53
C ASN A 491 8.76 11.13 32.31
N ARG A 492 8.58 12.43 32.02
CA ARG A 492 9.25 13.55 32.73
C ARG A 492 8.27 14.28 33.65
N GLU A 493 8.79 14.90 34.70
CA GLU A 493 8.04 15.65 35.74
C GLU A 493 6.98 16.56 35.09
N GLY A 494 5.70 16.31 35.38
CA GLY A 494 4.55 17.03 34.82
C GLY A 494 3.60 16.22 33.91
N GLY A 495 3.77 14.90 33.80
CA GLY A 495 2.81 14.01 33.12
C GLY A 495 1.47 13.87 33.85
N VAL A 496 0.40 13.67 33.09
CA VAL A 496 -0.88 13.21 33.66
C VAL A 496 -0.71 11.73 34.00
N LYS A 497 -0.76 11.41 35.30
CA LYS A 497 -0.75 10.04 35.82
C LYS A 497 -2.17 9.69 36.24
N VAL A 498 -2.78 8.74 35.53
CA VAL A 498 -4.11 8.24 35.87
C VAL A 498 -3.96 6.85 36.47
N THR A 499 -4.27 6.72 37.76
CA THR A 499 -4.25 5.41 38.43
C THR A 499 -5.63 4.75 38.37
N PHE A 500 -5.63 3.43 38.26
CA PHE A 500 -6.83 2.62 38.16
C PHE A 500 -6.60 1.21 38.71
N TYR A 501 -7.68 0.54 39.08
CA TYR A 501 -7.63 -0.78 39.68
C TYR A 501 -7.54 -1.88 38.62
N PRO A 502 -7.02 -3.08 38.96
CA PRO A 502 -6.90 -4.19 38.01
C PRO A 502 -8.21 -4.62 37.33
N ASP A 503 -9.36 -4.44 37.97
CA ASP A 503 -10.69 -4.73 37.39
C ASP A 503 -11.08 -3.77 36.27
N GLU A 504 -10.52 -2.55 36.27
CA GLU A 504 -10.69 -1.58 35.17
C GLU A 504 -9.84 -1.93 33.94
N LEU A 505 -8.93 -2.92 33.99
CA LEU A 505 -8.13 -3.35 32.82
C LEU A 505 -9.00 -3.80 31.64
N ARG A 506 -10.23 -4.25 31.88
CA ARG A 506 -11.19 -4.60 30.82
C ARG A 506 -11.57 -3.41 29.92
N ASN A 507 -11.40 -2.19 30.43
CA ASN A 507 -11.65 -0.94 29.71
C ASN A 507 -10.37 -0.38 29.05
N VAL A 508 -9.24 -1.08 29.22
CA VAL A 508 -7.96 -0.73 28.60
C VAL A 508 -7.82 -1.51 27.29
N SER A 509 -7.45 -0.80 26.24
CA SER A 509 -7.07 -1.38 24.96
C SER A 509 -5.63 -1.02 24.63
N ARG A 510 -4.94 -1.91 23.92
CA ARG A 510 -3.63 -1.63 23.34
C ARG A 510 -3.83 -1.01 21.96
N VAL A 511 -3.05 0.01 21.63
CA VAL A 511 -2.97 0.54 20.25
C VAL A 511 -2.15 -0.44 19.41
N SER A 512 -2.77 -1.06 18.41
CA SER A 512 -2.10 -2.00 17.50
C SER A 512 -1.73 -1.39 16.14
N GLY A 513 -2.22 -0.19 15.85
CA GLY A 513 -1.80 0.58 14.70
C GLY A 513 -2.22 2.03 14.79
N VAL A 514 -1.53 2.91 14.08
CA VAL A 514 -1.87 4.32 13.98
C VAL A 514 -1.78 4.79 12.53
N ALA A 515 -2.61 5.75 12.16
CA ALA A 515 -2.52 6.52 10.93
C ALA A 515 -2.49 8.02 11.27
N ILE A 516 -1.42 8.71 10.87
CA ILE A 516 -1.07 10.05 11.33
C ILE A 516 -0.96 10.99 10.14
N PRO A 517 -1.80 12.03 10.04
CA PRO A 517 -1.66 13.09 9.04
C PRO A 517 -0.44 13.97 9.36
N ILE A 518 0.23 14.51 8.33
CA ILE A 518 1.46 15.32 8.44
C ILE A 518 1.29 16.72 7.86
#